data_AF-A0A3D0SX69-F1
#
_entry.id   AF-A0A3D0SX69-F1
#
_cell.length_a   1.000
_cell.length_b   1.000
_cell.length_c   1.000
_cell.angle_alpha   90.00
_cell.angle_beta   90.00
_cell.angle_gamma   90.00
#
_symmetry.space_group_name_H-M   'P 1'
#
loop_
_entity.id
_entity.type
_entity.pdbx_description
1 polymer ?
#
loop_
_entity_poly.entity_id
_entity_poly.type
_entity_poly.pdbx_seq_one_letter_code
_entity_poly.pdbx_strand_id
1 'polypeptide(L)'
;MVAASSIPVIAGIAPEHPATIIIIAILGGLIAVLSALISLNKYQENWLEYRTTCETLKHQKFLYLTGCDPYHTDEAFTEFVIKIEGLISKENSNWNSYVKSPPKNDQSK
;
A
#
# COMPACT_ATOMS: atom_id res chain seq x y z
N MET A 1 -9.94 13.67 -12.98
CA MET A 1 -10.02 13.05 -14.31
C MET A 1 -10.13 14.09 -15.41
N VAL A 2 -10.76 15.25 -15.19
CA VAL A 2 -10.85 16.33 -16.20
C VAL A 2 -9.48 16.84 -16.69
N ALA A 3 -8.46 16.88 -15.81
CA ALA A 3 -7.10 17.32 -16.16
C ALA A 3 -6.29 16.29 -16.96
N ALA A 4 -6.62 15.00 -16.89
CA ALA A 4 -5.90 13.94 -17.63
C ALA A 4 -6.40 13.82 -19.07
N SER A 5 -7.69 14.04 -19.31
CA SER A 5 -8.30 14.00 -20.66
C SER A 5 -7.97 15.21 -21.55
N SER A 6 -7.46 16.30 -20.97
CA SER A 6 -7.14 17.53 -21.72
C SER A 6 -5.75 17.49 -22.37
N ILE A 7 -4.85 16.63 -21.88
CA ILE A 7 -3.45 16.53 -22.35
C ILE A 7 -3.35 16.01 -23.80
N PRO A 8 -4.08 14.95 -24.22
CA PRO A 8 -4.05 14.47 -25.61
C PRO A 8 -4.73 15.46 -26.57
N VAL A 9 -5.77 16.16 -26.09
CA VAL A 9 -6.57 17.10 -26.89
C VAL A 9 -5.75 18.34 -27.26
N ILE A 10 -4.91 18.84 -26.33
CA ILE A 10 -4.01 19.97 -26.59
C ILE A 10 -2.76 19.53 -27.38
N ALA A 11 -2.23 18.32 -27.11
CA ALA A 11 -1.10 17.76 -27.86
C ALA A 11 -1.46 17.46 -29.32
N GLY A 12 -2.72 17.18 -29.63
CA GLY A 12 -3.20 16.83 -30.97
C GLY A 12 -3.50 18.01 -31.91
N ILE A 13 -3.62 19.25 -31.41
CA ILE A 13 -4.16 20.36 -32.22
C ILE A 13 -3.12 21.33 -32.81
N ALA A 14 -1.88 21.42 -32.32
CA ALA A 14 -0.88 22.29 -33.00
C ALA A 14 0.56 22.07 -32.53
N PRO A 15 1.41 21.33 -33.28
CA PRO A 15 2.84 21.35 -33.10
C PRO A 15 3.45 22.53 -33.88
N GLU A 16 3.04 23.77 -33.59
CA GLU A 16 3.60 24.94 -34.29
C GLU A 16 4.24 26.01 -33.38
N HIS A 17 4.12 25.89 -32.05
CA HIS A 17 4.76 26.82 -31.11
C HIS A 17 5.62 26.13 -30.04
N PRO A 18 6.86 26.60 -29.78
CA PRO A 18 7.72 26.02 -28.75
C PRO A 18 7.15 26.16 -27.32
N ALA A 19 6.27 27.13 -27.09
CA ALA A 19 5.62 27.36 -25.80
C ALA A 19 4.70 26.20 -25.36
N THR A 20 3.97 25.57 -26.29
CA THR A 20 3.07 24.44 -25.96
C THR A 20 3.87 23.19 -25.56
N ILE A 21 5.02 22.95 -26.19
CA ILE A 21 5.91 21.83 -25.84
C ILE A 21 6.43 21.98 -24.41
N ILE A 22 6.84 23.18 -24.01
CA ILE A 22 7.31 23.47 -22.65
C ILE A 22 6.20 23.24 -21.62
N ILE A 23 4.97 23.68 -21.90
CA ILE A 23 3.82 23.49 -21.00
C ILE A 23 3.49 22.01 -20.83
N ILE A 24 3.49 21.23 -21.91
CA ILE A 24 3.25 19.78 -21.86
C ILE A 24 4.37 19.07 -21.08
N ALA A 25 5.64 19.47 -21.27
CA ALA A 25 6.77 18.92 -20.54
C ALA A 25 6.68 19.19 -19.03
N ILE A 26 6.28 20.41 -18.63
CA ILE A 26 6.08 20.77 -17.21
C ILE A 26 4.93 19.98 -16.61
N LEU A 27 3.79 19.89 -17.29
CA LEU A 27 2.63 19.12 -16.82
C LEU A 27 2.94 17.63 -16.69
N GLY A 28 3.62 17.05 -17.68
CA GLY A 28 4.07 15.66 -17.64
C GLY A 28 5.05 15.39 -16.50
N GLY A 29 6.03 16.29 -16.30
CA GLY A 29 6.97 16.22 -15.18
C GLY A 29 6.28 16.27 -13.82
N LEU A 30 5.31 17.17 -13.65
CA LEU A 30 4.53 17.27 -12.42
C LEU A 30 3.75 15.99 -12.12
N ILE A 31 3.12 15.39 -13.13
CA ILE A 31 2.40 14.12 -12.99
C ILE A 31 3.36 12.99 -12.62
N ALA A 32 4.55 12.94 -13.22
CA ALA A 32 5.57 11.94 -12.89
C ALA A 32 6.03 12.04 -11.44
N VAL A 33 6.28 13.26 -10.93
CA VAL A 33 6.68 13.48 -9.53
C VAL A 33 5.55 13.07 -8.57
N LEU A 34 4.31 13.47 -8.84
CA LEU A 34 3.15 13.08 -8.01
C LEU A 34 2.93 11.56 -8.01
N SER A 35 3.06 10.91 -9.17
CA SER A 35 2.93 9.45 -9.29
C SER A 35 4.03 8.73 -8.52
N ALA A 36 5.27 9.23 -8.58
CA ALA A 36 6.38 8.70 -7.81
C ALA A 36 6.14 8.83 -6.30
N LEU A 37 5.60 9.97 -5.84
CA LEU A 37 5.29 10.21 -4.43
C LEU A 37 4.17 9.27 -3.92
N ILE A 38 3.09 9.11 -4.71
CA ILE A 38 1.99 8.21 -4.39
C ILE A 38 2.46 6.76 -4.35
N SER A 39 3.29 6.35 -5.32
CA SER A 39 3.86 5.02 -5.37
C SER A 39 4.73 4.76 -4.14
N LEU A 40 5.61 5.70 -3.78
CA LEU A 40 6.46 5.60 -2.60
C LEU A 40 5.66 5.51 -1.30
N ASN A 41 4.57 6.27 -1.17
CA ASN A 41 3.72 6.22 0.01
C ASN A 41 3.04 4.85 0.18
N LYS A 42 2.55 4.25 -0.91
CA LYS A 42 2.01 2.88 -0.89
C LYS A 42 3.06 1.85 -0.47
N TYR A 43 4.31 2.00 -0.92
CA TYR A 43 5.40 1.12 -0.50
C TYR A 43 5.71 1.27 1.00
N GLN A 44 5.70 2.51 1.52
CA GLN A 44 5.90 2.76 2.95
C GLN A 44 4.79 2.14 3.80
N GLU A 45 3.53 2.29 3.39
CA GLU A 45 2.37 1.75 4.11
C GLU A 45 2.40 0.21 4.16
N ASN A 46 2.69 -0.43 3.02
CA ASN A 46 2.85 -1.89 2.94
C ASN A 46 4.03 -2.41 3.80
N TRP A 47 5.15 -1.69 3.80
CA TRP A 47 6.32 -2.05 4.61
C TRP A 47 6.07 -1.89 6.10
N LEU A 48 5.35 -0.82 6.49
CA LEU A 48 4.99 -0.55 7.88
C LEU A 48 4.02 -1.60 8.42
N GLU A 49 3.01 -2.01 7.63
CA GLU A 49 2.12 -3.12 8.00
C GLU A 49 2.91 -4.41 8.27
N TYR A 50 3.82 -4.78 7.37
CA TYR A 50 4.65 -5.98 7.53
C TYR A 50 5.48 -5.95 8.82
N ARG A 51 6.09 -4.79 9.13
CA ARG A 51 6.82 -4.59 10.39
C ARG A 51 5.93 -4.72 11.62
N THR A 52 4.74 -4.12 11.57
CA THR A 52 3.77 -4.17 12.67
C THR A 52 3.33 -5.63 12.93
N THR A 53 3.12 -6.42 11.87
CA THR A 53 2.79 -7.85 12.00
C THR A 53 3.94 -8.63 12.64
N CYS A 54 5.19 -8.39 12.22
CA CYS A 54 6.37 -8.99 12.84
C CYS A 54 6.49 -8.65 14.34
N GLU A 55 6.25 -7.40 14.72
CA GLU A 55 6.26 -6.97 16.12
C GLU A 55 5.14 -7.63 16.93
N THR A 56 3.95 -7.77 16.34
CA THR A 56 2.81 -8.45 16.96
C THR A 56 3.11 -9.93 17.20
N LEU A 57 3.70 -10.63 16.22
CA LEU A 57 4.14 -12.02 16.36
C LEU A 57 5.20 -12.16 17.46
N LYS A 58 6.17 -11.25 17.51
CA LYS A 58 7.20 -11.22 18.55
C LYS A 58 6.60 -10.97 19.93
N HIS A 59 5.64 -10.06 20.03
CA HIS A 59 4.92 -9.78 21.27
C HIS A 59 4.16 -11.00 21.78
N GLN A 60 3.43 -11.72 20.90
CA GLN A 60 2.75 -12.96 21.29
C GLN A 60 3.72 -14.06 21.73
N LYS A 61 4.87 -14.19 21.08
CA LYS A 61 5.93 -15.10 21.52
C LYS A 61 6.42 -14.76 22.92
N PHE A 62 6.63 -13.48 23.23
CA PHE A 62 7.04 -13.07 24.58
C PHE A 62 5.95 -13.35 25.62
N LEU A 63 4.69 -13.05 25.31
CA LEU A 63 3.54 -13.36 26.18
C LEU A 63 3.45 -14.85 26.51
N TYR A 64 3.65 -15.73 25.52
CA TYR A 64 3.70 -17.18 25.72
C TYR A 64 4.89 -17.60 26.61
N LEU A 65 6.07 -17.04 26.36
CA LEU A 65 7.27 -17.32 27.16
C LEU A 65 7.18 -16.82 28.61
N THR A 66 6.50 -15.70 28.85
CA THR A 66 6.34 -15.14 30.19
C THR A 66 5.17 -15.75 30.98
N GLY A 67 4.34 -16.60 30.34
CA GLY A 67 3.18 -17.22 30.97
C GLY A 67 2.15 -16.21 31.48
N CYS A 68 2.14 -15.01 30.91
CA CYS A 68 1.19 -13.97 31.25
C CYS A 68 -0.16 -14.26 30.59
N ASP A 69 -1.24 -13.77 31.19
CA ASP A 69 -2.59 -13.83 30.62
C ASP A 69 -2.55 -13.43 29.13
N PRO A 70 -3.06 -14.27 28.21
CA PRO A 70 -3.97 -15.40 28.38
C PRO A 70 -3.30 -16.80 28.41
N TYR A 71 -1.96 -16.88 28.46
CA TYR A 71 -1.21 -18.15 28.37
C TYR A 71 -0.95 -18.81 29.74
N HIS A 72 -1.81 -18.57 30.72
CA HIS A 72 -1.65 -19.08 32.09
C HIS A 72 -2.30 -20.47 32.30
N THR A 73 -2.95 -21.01 31.27
CA THR A 73 -3.70 -22.28 31.31
C THR A 73 -2.90 -23.43 30.68
N ASP A 74 -3.26 -24.68 30.99
CA ASP A 74 -2.66 -25.90 30.43
C ASP A 74 -2.73 -25.94 28.87
N GLU A 75 -3.65 -25.18 28.27
CA GLU A 75 -3.84 -25.07 26.82
C GLU A 75 -3.08 -23.89 26.17
N ALA A 76 -2.15 -23.27 26.88
CA ALA A 76 -1.40 -22.09 26.41
C ALA A 76 -0.77 -22.27 25.01
N PHE A 77 -0.30 -23.49 24.69
CA PHE A 77 0.27 -23.78 23.37
C PHE A 77 -0.80 -23.76 22.26
N THR A 78 -1.98 -24.35 22.52
CA THR A 78 -3.09 -24.37 21.59
C THR A 78 -3.61 -22.96 21.31
N GLU A 79 -3.78 -22.14 22.36
CA GLU A 79 -4.16 -20.73 22.19
C GLU A 79 -3.13 -19.93 21.39
N PHE A 80 -1.84 -20.22 21.60
CA PHE A 80 -0.76 -19.54 20.89
C PHE A 80 -0.83 -19.88 19.39
N VAL A 81 -0.96 -21.16 19.05
CA VAL A 81 -1.07 -21.61 17.66
C VAL A 81 -2.30 -21.00 16.99
N ILE A 82 -3.47 -21.02 17.64
CA ILE A 82 -4.70 -20.42 17.07
C ILE A 82 -4.52 -18.92 16.79
N LYS A 83 -3.89 -18.18 17.70
CA LYS A 83 -3.65 -16.73 17.52
C LYS A 83 -2.63 -16.43 16.42
N ILE A 84 -1.56 -17.21 16.33
CA ILE A 84 -0.54 -17.08 15.28
C ILE A 84 -1.14 -17.43 13.91
N GLU A 85 -1.86 -18.53 13.79
CA GLU A 85 -2.58 -18.90 12.56
C GLU A 85 -3.59 -17.82 12.15
N GLY A 86 -4.30 -17.22 13.11
CA GLY A 86 -5.19 -16.09 12.86
C GLY A 86 -4.46 -14.86 12.31
N LEU A 87 -3.29 -14.53 12.87
CA LEU A 87 -2.44 -13.43 12.40
C LEU A 87 -1.92 -13.69 10.97
N ILE A 88 -1.42 -14.89 10.70
CA ILE A 88 -0.93 -15.30 9.37
C ILE A 88 -2.06 -15.26 8.35
N SER A 89 -3.24 -15.79 8.70
CA SER A 89 -4.41 -15.78 7.81
C SER A 89 -4.87 -14.35 7.49
N LYS A 90 -4.83 -13.46 8.48
CA LYS A 90 -5.11 -12.03 8.28
C LYS A 90 -4.08 -11.37 7.36
N GLU A 91 -2.79 -11.63 7.57
CA GLU A 91 -1.72 -11.13 6.70
C GLU A 91 -1.88 -11.63 5.26
N ASN A 92 -2.15 -12.93 5.08
CA ASN A 92 -2.40 -13.53 3.77
C ASN A 92 -3.64 -12.93 3.08
N SER A 93 -4.69 -12.63 3.85
CA SER A 93 -5.90 -11.97 3.33
C SER A 93 -5.61 -10.52 2.92
N ASN A 94 -4.82 -9.78 3.70
CA ASN A 94 -4.33 -8.45 3.33
C ASN A 94 -3.50 -8.53 2.05
N TRP A 95 -2.53 -9.45 1.97
CA TRP A 95 -1.68 -9.62 0.80
C TRP A 95 -2.47 -9.98 -0.47
N ASN A 96 -3.43 -10.91 -0.34
CA ASN A 96 -4.32 -11.26 -1.44
C ASN A 96 -5.16 -10.06 -1.89
N SER A 97 -5.58 -9.19 -0.96
CA SER A 97 -6.29 -7.94 -1.28
C SER A 97 -5.38 -6.92 -1.97
N TYR A 98 -4.10 -6.84 -1.60
CA TYR A 98 -3.11 -6.00 -2.28
C TYR A 98 -2.79 -6.49 -3.69
N VAL A 99 -2.64 -7.80 -3.88
CA VAL A 99 -2.35 -8.42 -5.18
C VAL A 99 -3.55 -8.38 -6.12
N LYS A 100 -4.77 -8.57 -5.57
CA LYS A 100 -6.01 -8.55 -6.36
C LYS A 100 -6.62 -7.17 -6.54
N SER A 101 -6.16 -6.15 -5.80
CA SER A 101 -6.57 -4.78 -6.08
C SER A 101 -5.83 -4.34 -7.35
N PRO A 102 -6.49 -4.26 -8.52
CA PRO A 102 -5.90 -3.51 -9.63
C PRO A 102 -5.59 -2.11 -9.11
N PRO A 103 -4.59 -1.40 -9.67
CA PRO A 103 -4.35 -0.02 -9.29
C PRO A 103 -5.70 0.69 -9.33
N LYS A 104 -6.20 1.12 -8.17
CA LYS A 104 -7.31 2.07 -8.10
C LYS A 104 -6.81 3.26 -8.91
N ASN A 105 -7.18 3.27 -10.19
CA ASN A 105 -7.19 4.46 -10.99
C ASN A 105 -8.16 5.34 -10.24
N ASP A 106 -7.59 6.17 -9.37
CA ASP A 106 -8.24 7.34 -8.80
C ASP A 106 -8.35 8.37 -9.93
N GLN A 107 -9.04 7.91 -10.96
CA GLN A 107 -9.61 8.71 -11.97
C GLN A 107 -11.01 9.00 -11.41
N SER A 108 -11.08 10.03 -10.57
CA SER A 108 -12.33 10.69 -10.17
C SER A 108 -12.55 11.89 -11.08
N LYS A 109 -13.65 11.86 -11.84
CA LYS A 109 -14.32 12.93 -12.64
C LYS A 109 -13.52 13.85 -13.57
#